data_AF-A0A529ZDB4-F1
#
_entry.id   AF-A0A529ZDB4-F1
#
_cell.length_a   1.000
_cell.length_b   1.000
_cell.length_c   1.000
_cell.angle_alpha   90.00
_cell.angle_beta   90.00
_cell.angle_gamma   90.00
#
_symmetry.space_group_name_H-M   'P 1'
#
loop_
_entity.id
_entity.type
_entity.pdbx_description
1 polymer ?
#
loop_
_entity_poly.entity_id
_entity_poly.type
_entity_poly.pdbx_seq_one_letter_code
_entity_poly.pdbx_strand_id
1 'polypeptide(L)' 'MTVDTYRPRRSVLYIPASNDKALAKIATLACDAVIIDIEDAVLPADKATARDKV' A
#
# COMPACT_ATOMS: atom_id res chain seq x y z
N MET A 1 16.47 -5.88 23.37
CA MET A 1 15.94 -4.51 23.24
C MET A 1 16.29 -4.03 21.85
N THR A 2 15.31 -3.97 20.95
CA THR A 2 15.54 -3.49 19.58
C THR A 2 15.75 -2.00 19.61
N VAL A 3 16.85 -1.54 19.03
CA VAL A 3 17.13 -0.11 18.86
C VAL A 3 16.03 0.44 17.96
N ASP A 4 15.17 1.30 18.50
CA ASP A 4 14.09 1.92 17.73
C ASP A 4 14.71 3.01 16.85
N THR A 5 15.10 2.64 15.63
CA THR A 5 15.61 3.59 14.65
C THR A 5 14.44 4.45 14.17
N TYR A 6 14.50 5.75 14.46
CA TYR A 6 13.49 6.69 13.98
C TYR A 6 13.39 6.65 12.45
N ARG A 7 12.22 6.23 11.94
CA ARG A 7 11.87 6.27 10.51
C ARG A 7 10.75 7.30 10.30
N PRO A 8 11.04 8.47 9.70
CA PRO A 8 10.02 9.45 9.38
C PRO A 8 8.92 8.84 8.50
N ARG A 9 7.65 9.14 8.81
CA ARG A 9 6.47 8.77 8.00
C ARG A 9 5.70 10.05 7.65
N ARG A 10 6.38 10.99 7.01
CA ARG A 10 5.84 12.34 6.69
C ARG A 10 4.79 12.27 5.59
N SER A 11 4.91 11.27 4.71
CA SER A 11 3.94 10.97 3.65
C SER A 11 3.70 9.46 3.59
N VAL A 12 2.43 9.07 3.62
CA VAL A 12 1.97 7.68 3.51
C VAL A 12 0.96 7.60 2.38
N LEU A 13 1.30 6.84 1.33
CA LEU A 13 0.49 6.75 0.12
C LEU A 13 -0.46 5.55 0.19
N TYR A 14 -1.77 5.81 0.16
CA TYR A 14 -2.79 4.77 0.11
C TYR A 14 -3.10 4.37 -1.34
N ILE A 15 -3.05 3.07 -1.63
CA ILE A 15 -3.33 2.53 -2.97
C ILE A 15 -4.15 1.25 -2.85
N PRO A 16 -5.29 1.13 -3.54
CA PRO A 16 -6.06 -0.12 -3.54
C PRO A 16 -5.29 -1.25 -4.22
N ALA A 17 -5.28 -2.42 -3.60
CA ALA A 17 -4.66 -3.64 -4.15
C ALA A 17 -5.27 -4.09 -5.49
N SER A 18 -6.48 -3.62 -5.83
CA SER A 18 -7.13 -3.88 -7.12
C SER A 18 -6.58 -3.03 -8.28
N ASN A 19 -5.73 -2.02 -8.02
CA ASN A 19 -5.23 -1.11 -9.06
C ASN A 19 -3.79 -1.43 -9.50
N ASP A 20 -3.66 -2.32 -10.48
CA ASP A 20 -2.37 -2.81 -10.99
C ASP A 20 -1.48 -1.69 -11.56
N LYS A 21 -2.07 -0.67 -12.19
CA LYS A 21 -1.31 0.49 -12.72
C LYS A 21 -0.68 1.32 -11.61
N ALA A 22 -1.36 1.44 -10.47
CA ALA A 22 -0.83 2.15 -9.31
C ALA A 22 0.25 1.31 -8.63
N LEU A 23 0.00 0.01 -8.41
CA LEU A 23 0.96 -0.94 -7.82
C LEU A 23 2.30 -0.96 -8.60
N ALA A 24 2.26 -0.94 -9.93
CA ALA A 24 3.48 -0.90 -10.76
C ALA A 24 4.33 0.38 -10.58
N LYS A 25 3.73 1.48 -10.08
CA LYS A 25 4.40 2.79 -9.93
C LYS A 25 4.89 3.06 -8.51
N ILE A 26 4.42 2.34 -7.50
CA ILE A 26 4.67 2.70 -6.09
C ILE A 26 6.15 2.76 -5.74
N ALA A 27 6.95 1.87 -6.36
CA ALA A 27 8.40 1.81 -6.16
C ALA A 27 9.15 3.05 -6.68
N THR A 28 8.52 3.87 -7.54
CA THR A 28 9.15 5.06 -8.15
C THR A 28 8.61 6.38 -7.57
N LEU A 29 7.62 6.35 -6.68
CA LEU A 29 6.99 7.55 -6.13
C LEU A 29 7.69 8.02 -4.85
N ALA A 30 7.81 9.33 -4.69
CA ALA A 30 8.39 9.94 -3.50
C ALA A 30 7.38 9.92 -2.33
N CYS A 31 7.43 8.87 -1.51
CA CYS A 31 6.71 8.77 -0.25
C CYS A 31 7.57 8.00 0.76
N ASP A 32 7.32 8.22 2.06
CA ASP A 32 8.09 7.54 3.10
C ASP A 32 7.55 6.12 3.37
N ALA A 33 6.25 5.90 3.10
CA ALA A 33 5.60 4.60 3.21
C ALA A 33 4.41 4.48 2.25
N VAL A 34 4.03 3.24 1.95
CA VAL A 34 2.85 2.90 1.14
C VAL A 34 1.95 2.00 1.99
N ILE A 35 0.64 2.24 1.94
CA ILE A 35 -0.39 1.35 2.47
C ILE A 35 -1.15 0.77 1.29
N ILE A 36 -1.02 -0.54 1.10
CA ILE A 36 -1.80 -1.28 0.12
C ILE A 36 -3.14 -1.62 0.77
N ASP A 37 -4.19 -0.96 0.31
CA ASP A 37 -5.53 -1.09 0.88
C ASP A 37 -6.26 -2.29 0.29
N ILE A 38 -6.82 -3.11 1.18
CA ILE A 38 -7.67 -4.28 0.87
C ILE A 38 -9.09 -4.13 1.43
N GLU A 39 -9.40 -2.97 2.01
CA GLU A 39 -10.65 -2.68 2.71
C GLU A 39 -11.61 -1.85 1.83
N ASP A 40 -11.69 -0.54 2.06
CA ASP A 40 -12.77 0.31 1.54
C ASP A 40 -12.48 0.83 0.13
N ALA A 41 -11.21 0.93 -0.26
CA ALA A 41 -10.84 1.28 -1.63
C ALA A 41 -10.94 0.08 -2.61
N VAL A 42 -11.33 -1.11 -2.14
CA VAL A 42 -11.48 -2.32 -2.95
C VAL A 42 -12.96 -2.71 -3.04
N LEU A 43 -13.45 -2.92 -4.28
CA LEU A 43 -14.81 -3.38 -4.50
C LEU A 43 -15.03 -4.75 -3.83
N PRO A 44 -16.23 -5.05 -3.29
CA PRO A 44 -16.50 -6.31 -2.62
C PRO A 44 -16.13 -7.55 -3.45
N ALA A 45 -16.37 -7.51 -4.77
CA ALA A 45 -16.06 -8.60 -5.70
C ALA A 45 -14.54 -8.84 -5.86
N ASP A 46 -13.72 -7.82 -5.62
CA ASP A 46 -12.27 -7.86 -5.85
C ASP A 46 -11.49 -8.20 -4.57
N LYS A 47 -12.14 -8.32 -3.41
CA LYS A 47 -11.47 -8.52 -2.11
C LYS A 47 -10.63 -9.79 -2.02
N ALA A 48 -11.06 -10.88 -2.68
CA ALA A 48 -10.29 -12.12 -2.73
C ALA A 48 -9.01 -11.93 -3.55
N THR A 49 -9.16 -11.49 -4.80
CA THR A 49 -8.06 -11.21 -5.71
C THR A 49 -7.07 -10.17 -5.17
N ALA A 50 -7.57 -9.13 -4.50
CA ALA A 50 -6.77 -8.11 -3.84
C ALA A 50 -5.86 -8.69 -2.75
N ARG A 51 -6.34 -9.71 -2.01
CA ARG A 51 -5.59 -10.35 -0.93
C ARG A 51 -4.50 -11.29 -1.46
N ASP A 52 -4.73 -11.92 -2.61
CA ASP A 52 -3.72 -12.79 -3.25
C ASP A 52 -2.54 -12.02 -3.84
N LYS A 53 -2.64 -10.68 -3.94
CA LYS A 53 -1.62 -9.79 -4.51
C LYS A 53 -0.62 -9.22 -3.49
N VAL A 54 -0.88 -9.35 -2.19
CA VAL A 54 -0.07 -8.77 -1.09
C VAL A 54 0.60 -9.86 -0.27
#